data_AF-A0A924MDJ5-F1
#
_entry.id   AF-A0A924MDJ5-F1
#
_cell.length_a   1.000
_cell.length_b   1.000
_cell.length_c   1.000
_cell.angle_alpha   90.00
_cell.angle_beta   90.00
_cell.angle_gamma   90.00
#
_symmetry.space_group_name_H-M   'P 1'
#
loop_
_entity.id
_entity.type
_entity.pdbx_description
1 polymer ?
#
loop_
_entity_poly.entity_id
_entity_poly.type
_entity_poly.pdbx_seq_one_letter_code
_entity_poly.pdbx_strand_id
1 'polypeptide(L)'
;MEKYLIGFWYSLPIQLLLLHFRKYQIFLVFWYILFATIAGNFMSSYGAMSLFLAPEYLGNVSFFSSAIVGVAIGVFVMSWNITTFILHSKLISFLATTAQPFLKYCINNAVIPLVFLVFYLVEAVTYERLEEYNSIADILVLVTGFLIGLITAILIAFLYFFTADKSIYRSMVAVITNANKHYNRVVSRKILPTQQFYMRVDWFFSAMFQVRQPRDVRHYSDAYLESIFKRHHLSSVYAILVAFLFLISIGFFLDKPFFIIPAAASITILFAILVAVGGAFSMVLKSWSIPLLVLAIVVFNYLYVNEYFDPRNKAYGLDYQVKENRPAYNAETINALASDSNILIDKQRFLQTLNSWKQQQTQAKPILFIINVSGGGTRSATFAMNALQRIDSLLHGKLMQQTILINGASGGMLGAAYYRELYLKKLDNNAINLASKQYVEDISKDLLNPIFSSFVARDILGPAQKFTANNMRFTKD
;
A
#
# COMPACT_ATOMS: atom_id res chain seq x y z
N MET A 1 1.41 45.22 -9.26
CA MET A 1 1.04 44.09 -8.39
C MET A 1 -0.03 43.22 -9.03
N GLU A 2 -1.12 43.80 -9.52
CA GLU A 2 -2.24 43.09 -10.17
C GLU A 2 -1.85 42.20 -11.36
N LYS A 3 -0.98 42.68 -12.27
CA LYS A 3 -0.49 41.88 -13.41
C LYS A 3 0.28 40.61 -13.00
N TYR A 4 1.03 40.66 -11.90
CA TYR A 4 1.78 39.51 -11.39
C TYR A 4 0.85 38.50 -10.71
N LEU A 5 -0.17 38.98 -9.99
CA LEU A 5 -1.20 38.12 -9.38
C LEU A 5 -2.02 37.39 -10.45
N ILE A 6 -2.43 38.09 -11.51
CA ILE A 6 -3.12 37.50 -12.66
C ILE A 6 -2.21 36.47 -13.35
N GLY A 7 -0.94 36.80 -13.58
CA GLY A 7 0.02 35.88 -14.18
C GLY A 7 0.28 34.63 -13.34
N PHE A 8 0.33 34.76 -12.01
CA PHE A 8 0.44 33.64 -11.08
C PHE A 8 -0.82 32.77 -11.09
N TRP A 9 -2.00 33.38 -11.03
CA TRP A 9 -3.27 32.67 -11.06
C TRP A 9 -3.45 31.84 -12.33
N TYR A 10 -3.13 32.41 -13.49
CA TYR A 10 -3.18 31.73 -14.79
C TYR A 10 -1.88 31.02 -15.16
N SER A 11 -1.01 30.74 -14.19
CA SER A 11 0.16 29.89 -14.41
C SER A 11 -0.25 28.41 -14.46
N LEU A 12 0.43 27.61 -15.28
CA LEU A 12 0.12 26.19 -15.44
C LEU A 12 0.14 25.42 -14.10
N PRO A 13 1.06 25.67 -13.14
CA PRO A 13 1.03 24.95 -11.87
C PRO A 13 -0.23 25.20 -11.06
N ILE A 14 -0.70 26.45 -11.00
CA ILE A 14 -1.92 26.81 -10.28
C ILE A 14 -3.15 26.28 -11.00
N GLN A 15 -3.19 26.39 -12.33
CA GLN A 15 -4.28 25.85 -13.13
C GLN A 15 -4.38 24.32 -13.02
N LEU A 16 -3.26 23.60 -12.99
CA LEU A 16 -3.24 22.14 -12.78
C LEU A 16 -3.65 21.76 -11.35
N LEU A 17 -3.19 22.50 -10.34
CA LEU A 17 -3.63 22.28 -8.97
C LEU A 17 -5.15 22.40 -8.85
N LEU A 18 -5.73 23.50 -9.33
CA LEU A 18 -7.18 23.73 -9.33
C LEU A 18 -7.92 22.69 -10.18
N LEU A 19 -7.31 22.19 -11.24
CA LEU A 19 -7.90 21.18 -12.10
C LEU A 19 -8.13 19.85 -11.37
N HIS A 20 -7.22 19.42 -10.50
CA HIS A 20 -7.38 18.18 -9.72
C HIS A 20 -8.59 18.21 -8.78
N PHE A 21 -8.92 19.39 -8.24
CA PHE A 21 -10.13 19.58 -7.42
C PHE A 21 -11.41 19.70 -8.26
N ARG A 22 -11.28 20.02 -9.55
CA ARG A 22 -12.42 20.16 -10.47
C ARG A 22 -12.73 18.89 -11.26
N LYS A 23 -11.72 18.07 -11.58
CA LYS A 23 -11.86 16.86 -12.40
C LYS A 23 -11.07 15.71 -11.81
N TYR A 24 -11.67 14.52 -11.83
CA TYR A 24 -11.08 13.27 -11.33
C TYR A 24 -10.62 13.34 -9.87
N GLN A 25 -11.44 13.96 -9.00
CA GLN A 25 -11.16 14.15 -7.57
C GLN A 25 -10.87 12.84 -6.84
N ILE A 26 -11.36 11.71 -7.36
CA ILE A 26 -11.12 10.39 -6.79
C ILE A 26 -9.62 10.10 -6.60
N PHE A 27 -8.74 10.62 -7.47
CA PHE A 27 -7.30 10.40 -7.30
C PHE A 27 -6.68 11.19 -6.13
N LEU A 28 -7.33 12.27 -5.67
CA LEU A 28 -6.89 13.03 -4.50
C LEU A 28 -7.07 12.23 -3.20
N VAL A 29 -7.95 11.22 -3.18
CA VAL A 29 -8.14 10.33 -2.02
C VAL A 29 -6.83 9.62 -1.67
N PHE A 30 -6.03 9.19 -2.66
CA PHE A 30 -4.75 8.55 -2.40
C PHE A 30 -3.74 9.50 -1.74
N TRP A 31 -3.67 10.75 -2.21
CA TRP A 31 -2.86 11.78 -1.55
C TRP A 31 -3.36 12.07 -0.14
N TYR A 32 -4.67 12.22 0.04
CA TYR A 32 -5.28 12.45 1.35
C TYR A 32 -4.92 11.34 2.35
N ILE A 33 -5.04 10.07 1.95
CA ILE A 33 -4.68 8.93 2.81
C ILE A 33 -3.19 8.97 3.16
N LEU A 34 -2.30 9.25 2.21
CA LEU A 34 -0.87 9.38 2.49
C LEU A 34 -0.59 10.52 3.49
N PHE A 35 -1.14 11.71 3.27
CA PHE A 35 -1.02 12.83 4.21
C PHE A 35 -1.57 12.48 5.60
N ALA A 36 -2.75 11.87 5.67
CA ALA A 36 -3.39 11.49 6.92
C ALA A 36 -2.60 10.41 7.68
N THR A 37 -1.95 9.49 6.96
CA THR A 37 -1.10 8.43 7.55
C THR A 37 0.17 9.03 8.16
N ILE A 38 0.86 9.88 7.41
CA ILE A 38 2.07 10.57 7.86
C ILE A 38 1.77 11.53 9.03
N ALA A 39 0.61 12.19 9.02
CA ALA A 39 0.15 13.04 10.10
C ALA A 39 -0.30 12.28 11.37
N GLY A 40 -0.32 10.94 11.36
CA GLY A 40 -0.81 10.14 12.48
C GLY A 40 -2.34 10.14 12.67
N ASN A 41 -3.10 10.66 11.71
CA ASN A 41 -4.57 10.72 11.75
C ASN A 41 -5.26 9.50 11.14
N PHE A 42 -4.50 8.61 10.48
CA PHE A 42 -5.04 7.42 9.82
C PHE A 42 -4.38 6.15 10.36
N MET A 43 -5.21 5.20 10.83
CA MET A 43 -4.78 3.91 11.37
C MET A 43 -3.63 3.98 12.41
N SER A 44 -3.61 5.02 13.25
CA SER A 44 -2.57 5.23 14.26
C SER A 44 -2.50 4.10 15.29
N SER A 45 -3.64 3.53 15.69
CA SER A 45 -3.70 2.36 16.59
C SER A 45 -3.01 1.10 16.02
N TYR A 46 -2.78 1.05 14.70
CA TYR A 46 -2.10 -0.04 14.01
C TYR A 46 -0.65 0.29 13.64
N GLY A 47 -0.13 1.46 14.03
CA GLY A 47 1.25 1.87 13.72
C GLY A 47 1.46 2.29 12.27
N ALA A 48 0.42 2.69 11.54
CA ALA A 48 0.57 3.03 10.12
C ALA A 48 1.57 4.18 9.88
N MET A 49 1.64 5.15 10.80
CA MET A 49 2.62 6.24 10.75
C MET A 49 4.06 5.70 10.86
N SER A 50 4.36 4.82 11.82
CA SER A 50 5.72 4.30 12.02
C SER A 50 6.20 3.47 10.84
N LEU A 51 5.30 2.73 10.16
CA LEU A 51 5.64 1.99 8.93
C LEU A 51 6.20 2.88 7.81
N PHE A 52 5.75 4.14 7.73
CA PHE A 52 6.25 5.10 6.75
C PHE A 52 7.46 5.87 7.27
N LEU A 53 7.46 6.29 8.54
CA LEU A 53 8.50 7.17 9.07
C LEU A 53 9.78 6.44 9.47
N ALA A 54 9.65 5.21 9.99
CA ALA A 54 10.75 4.31 10.36
C ALA A 54 10.58 2.94 9.65
N PRO A 55 10.68 2.88 8.32
CA PRO A 55 10.42 1.66 7.58
C PRO A 55 11.45 0.59 7.91
N GLU A 56 11.00 -0.65 8.10
CA GLU A 56 11.90 -1.78 8.37
C GLU A 56 12.15 -2.60 7.10
N TYR A 57 13.39 -3.02 6.88
CA TYR A 57 13.75 -4.01 5.87
C TYR A 57 14.78 -4.99 6.44
N LEU A 58 14.51 -6.29 6.32
CA LEU A 58 15.35 -7.35 6.90
C LEU A 58 15.66 -7.15 8.39
N GLY A 59 14.66 -6.76 9.20
CA GLY A 59 14.84 -6.59 10.64
C GLY A 59 15.38 -5.23 11.07
N ASN A 60 15.68 -4.31 10.14
CA ASN A 60 16.40 -3.08 10.46
C ASN A 60 15.82 -1.84 9.76
N VAL A 61 15.73 -0.74 10.49
CA VAL A 61 15.57 0.61 9.95
C VAL A 61 16.94 1.10 9.48
N SER A 62 17.09 1.27 8.17
CA SER A 62 18.39 1.48 7.53
C SER A 62 18.29 2.27 6.23
N PHE A 63 19.42 2.70 5.68
CA PHE A 63 19.52 3.32 4.36
C PHE A 63 18.68 2.59 3.29
N PHE A 64 18.76 1.26 3.23
CA PHE A 64 18.08 0.46 2.22
C PHE A 64 16.56 0.44 2.44
N SER A 65 16.10 0.35 3.69
CA SER A 65 14.66 0.41 4.00
C SER A 65 14.05 1.73 3.55
N SER A 66 14.67 2.87 3.88
CA SER A 66 14.24 4.20 3.47
C SER A 66 14.36 4.39 1.96
N ALA A 67 15.41 3.85 1.33
CA ALA A 67 15.58 3.91 -0.13
C ALA A 67 14.48 3.17 -0.88
N ILE A 68 14.05 1.99 -0.42
CA ILE A 68 12.94 1.24 -1.03
C ILE A 68 11.63 2.05 -0.94
N VAL A 69 11.36 2.68 0.22
CA VAL A 69 10.21 3.58 0.38
C VAL A 69 10.32 4.80 -0.54
N GLY A 70 11.51 5.38 -0.66
CA GLY A 70 11.80 6.47 -1.60
C GLY A 70 11.49 6.08 -3.05
N VAL A 71 11.94 4.90 -3.48
CA VAL A 71 11.61 4.34 -4.81
C VAL A 71 10.10 4.21 -4.98
N ALA A 72 9.39 3.64 -4.01
CA ALA A 72 7.95 3.44 -4.06
C ALA A 72 7.18 4.78 -4.17
N ILE A 73 7.55 5.79 -3.38
CA ILE A 73 6.97 7.13 -3.46
C ILE A 73 7.29 7.76 -4.83
N GLY A 74 8.51 7.56 -5.36
CA GLY A 74 8.87 8.00 -6.71
C GLY A 74 8.00 7.36 -7.79
N VAL A 75 7.76 6.05 -7.69
CA VAL A 75 6.84 5.31 -8.59
C VAL A 75 5.42 5.86 -8.49
N PHE A 76 4.92 6.13 -7.29
CA PHE A 76 3.60 6.74 -7.09
C PHE A 76 3.50 8.14 -7.69
N VAL A 77 4.48 9.02 -7.44
CA VAL A 77 4.56 10.37 -8.02
C VAL A 77 4.59 10.31 -9.54
N MET A 78 5.34 9.37 -10.12
CA MET A 78 5.39 9.20 -11.57
C MET A 78 4.08 8.63 -12.12
N SER A 79 3.47 7.64 -11.45
CA SER A 79 2.15 7.10 -11.85
C SER A 79 1.07 8.17 -11.84
N TRP A 80 1.04 9.01 -10.80
CA TRP A 80 0.19 10.19 -10.73
C TRP A 80 0.39 11.10 -11.94
N ASN A 81 1.64 11.51 -12.21
CA ASN A 81 1.94 12.42 -13.32
C ASN A 81 1.60 11.82 -14.68
N ILE A 82 1.90 10.54 -14.91
CA ILE A 82 1.56 9.84 -16.15
C ILE A 82 0.04 9.81 -16.34
N THR A 83 -0.68 9.40 -15.31
CA THR A 83 -2.13 9.26 -15.34
C THR A 83 -2.81 10.60 -15.61
N THR A 84 -2.44 11.65 -14.86
CA THR A 84 -3.06 12.96 -15.01
C THR A 84 -2.63 13.65 -16.30
N PHE A 85 -1.42 13.40 -16.81
CA PHE A 85 -0.99 13.88 -18.14
C PHE A 85 -1.88 13.31 -19.25
N ILE A 86 -2.17 12.01 -19.20
CA ILE A 86 -3.06 11.34 -20.17
C ILE A 86 -4.47 11.94 -20.10
N LEU A 87 -5.03 12.02 -18.89
CA LEU A 87 -6.41 12.47 -18.67
C LEU A 87 -6.64 13.95 -18.98
N HIS A 88 -5.62 14.79 -18.81
CA HIS A 88 -5.70 16.22 -19.04
C HIS A 88 -5.10 16.68 -20.37
N SER A 89 -4.51 15.79 -21.16
CA SER A 89 -3.87 16.04 -22.45
C SER A 89 -4.60 17.06 -23.35
N LYS A 90 -5.92 16.93 -23.49
CA LYS A 90 -6.76 17.86 -24.29
C LYS A 90 -6.78 19.30 -23.76
N LEU A 91 -6.69 19.48 -22.45
CA LEU A 91 -6.73 20.79 -21.79
C LEU A 91 -5.38 21.52 -21.88
N ILE A 92 -4.29 20.79 -22.11
CA ILE A 92 -2.91 21.27 -22.14
C ILE A 92 -2.26 21.08 -23.52
N SER A 93 -3.06 21.17 -24.58
CA SER A 93 -2.65 20.84 -25.95
C SER A 93 -1.42 21.63 -26.45
N PHE A 94 -1.18 22.82 -25.91
CA PHE A 94 0.02 23.61 -26.22
C PHE A 94 1.33 22.88 -25.90
N LEU A 95 1.35 21.99 -24.90
CA LEU A 95 2.54 21.22 -24.53
C LEU A 95 2.97 20.26 -25.65
N ALA A 96 2.05 19.75 -26.46
CA ALA A 96 2.38 18.85 -27.58
C ALA A 96 3.27 19.50 -28.66
N THR A 97 3.37 20.83 -28.65
CA THR A 97 4.20 21.61 -29.58
C THR A 97 5.56 22.00 -28.98
N THR A 98 5.84 21.53 -27.77
CA THR A 98 7.09 21.77 -27.06
C THR A 98 7.94 20.50 -27.02
N ALA A 99 9.27 20.63 -27.00
CA ALA A 99 10.15 19.48 -26.75
C ALA A 99 9.88 18.92 -25.34
N GLN A 100 9.96 17.61 -25.11
CA GLN A 100 9.77 16.99 -23.77
C GLN A 100 8.47 17.45 -23.06
N PRO A 101 7.29 17.20 -23.65
CA PRO A 101 6.01 17.65 -23.11
C PRO A 101 5.72 17.08 -21.72
N PHE A 102 6.06 15.81 -21.50
CA PHE A 102 5.82 15.11 -20.23
C PHE A 102 6.66 15.69 -19.08
N LEU A 103 7.95 15.94 -19.30
CA LEU A 103 8.81 16.58 -18.29
C LEU A 103 8.27 17.95 -17.86
N LYS A 104 7.86 18.78 -18.82
CA LYS A 104 7.25 20.09 -18.53
C LYS A 104 5.95 19.92 -17.74
N TYR A 105 5.15 18.93 -18.08
CA TYR A 105 3.96 18.63 -17.32
C TYR A 105 4.30 18.26 -15.87
N CYS A 106 5.25 17.35 -15.63
CA CYS A 106 5.66 16.96 -14.27
C CYS A 106 6.15 18.16 -13.44
N ILE A 107 6.97 19.04 -14.01
CA ILE A 107 7.48 20.24 -13.32
C ILE A 107 6.32 21.14 -12.89
N ASN A 108 5.35 21.37 -13.78
CA ASN A 108 4.21 22.23 -13.46
C ASN A 108 3.17 21.52 -12.59
N ASN A 109 3.09 20.19 -12.62
CA ASN A 109 2.22 19.37 -11.79
C ASN A 109 2.87 18.96 -10.44
N ALA A 110 3.97 19.61 -10.05
CA ALA A 110 4.76 19.23 -8.90
C ALA A 110 4.20 19.72 -7.55
N VAL A 111 3.18 20.59 -7.52
CA VAL A 111 2.71 21.24 -6.29
C VAL A 111 2.28 20.23 -5.21
N ILE A 112 1.36 19.31 -5.52
CA ILE A 112 0.91 18.29 -4.55
C ILE A 112 2.07 17.33 -4.17
N PRO A 113 2.81 16.72 -5.12
CA PRO A 113 3.95 15.88 -4.79
C PRO A 113 5.01 16.56 -3.92
N LEU A 114 5.38 17.81 -4.22
CA LEU A 114 6.42 18.53 -3.50
C LEU A 114 5.98 18.89 -2.09
N VAL A 115 4.74 19.36 -1.92
CA VAL A 115 4.18 19.62 -0.58
C VAL A 115 4.16 18.34 0.25
N PHE A 116 3.75 17.21 -0.35
CA PHE A 116 3.78 15.92 0.32
C PHE A 116 5.21 15.50 0.71
N LEU A 117 6.18 15.63 -0.19
CA LEU A 117 7.56 15.25 0.08
C LEU A 117 8.19 16.09 1.20
N VAL A 118 7.94 17.41 1.21
CA VAL A 118 8.41 18.29 2.29
C VAL A 118 7.74 17.89 3.61
N PHE A 119 6.43 17.69 3.61
CA PHE A 119 5.70 17.25 4.79
C PHE A 119 6.22 15.91 5.32
N TYR A 120 6.37 14.92 4.44
CA TYR A 120 6.94 13.60 4.76
C TYR A 120 8.32 13.71 5.39
N LEU A 121 9.24 14.49 4.81
CA LEU A 121 10.60 14.62 5.33
C LEU A 121 10.65 15.32 6.69
N VAL A 122 9.80 16.33 6.90
CA VAL A 122 9.69 17.01 8.20
C VAL A 122 9.18 16.03 9.27
N GLU A 123 8.09 15.31 8.99
CA GLU A 123 7.54 14.33 9.94
C GLU A 123 8.50 13.16 10.17
N ALA A 124 9.20 12.68 9.14
CA ALA A 124 10.19 11.62 9.29
C ALA A 124 11.37 12.05 10.18
N VAL A 125 11.93 13.24 9.95
CA VAL A 125 13.02 13.77 10.79
C VAL A 125 12.55 13.99 12.23
N THR A 126 11.35 14.53 12.42
CA THR A 126 10.76 14.74 13.75
C THR A 126 10.53 13.41 14.47
N TYR A 127 9.94 12.41 13.80
CA TYR A 127 9.67 11.09 14.36
C TYR A 127 10.96 10.37 14.75
N GLU A 128 11.93 10.33 13.85
CA GLU A 128 13.23 9.69 14.12
C GLU A 128 13.99 10.37 15.27
N ARG A 129 13.82 11.70 15.44
CA ARG A 129 14.49 12.45 16.50
C ARG A 129 13.80 12.34 17.86
N LEU A 130 12.47 12.41 17.88
CA LEU A 130 11.68 12.52 19.12
C LEU A 130 11.16 11.18 19.64
N GLU A 131 10.82 10.25 18.74
CA GLU A 131 10.24 8.95 19.10
C GLU A 131 11.28 7.82 19.08
N GLU A 132 12.13 7.76 18.05
CA GLU A 132 13.19 6.74 17.94
C GLU A 132 14.51 7.15 18.62
N TYR A 133 14.63 8.42 19.04
CA TYR A 133 15.83 8.99 19.69
C TYR A 133 17.13 8.82 18.88
N ASN A 134 17.02 8.74 17.56
CA ASN A 134 18.17 8.52 16.69
C ASN A 134 19.12 9.72 16.66
N SER A 135 20.40 9.43 16.38
CA SER A 135 21.41 10.47 16.23
C SER A 135 21.21 11.25 14.93
N ILE A 136 21.72 12.48 14.86
CA ILE A 136 21.63 13.30 13.63
C ILE A 136 22.29 12.58 12.45
N ALA A 137 23.37 11.82 12.69
CA ALA A 137 24.06 11.07 11.65
C ALA A 137 23.16 9.96 11.08
N ASP A 138 22.49 9.21 11.94
CA ASP A 138 21.58 8.12 11.51
C ASP A 138 20.39 8.69 10.73
N ILE A 139 19.81 9.79 11.21
CA ILE A 139 18.73 10.51 10.51
C ILE A 139 19.17 10.93 9.10
N LEU A 140 20.39 11.49 8.97
CA LEU A 140 20.94 11.88 7.66
C LEU A 140 21.11 10.68 6.72
N VAL A 141 21.48 9.51 7.23
CA VAL A 141 21.57 8.27 6.44
C VAL A 141 20.20 7.86 5.93
N LEU A 142 19.16 7.90 6.77
CA LEU A 142 17.79 7.54 6.39
C LEU A 142 17.22 8.52 5.36
N VAL A 143 17.37 9.83 5.59
CA VAL A 143 16.93 10.89 4.65
C VAL A 143 17.65 10.75 3.31
N THR A 144 18.96 10.53 3.32
CA THR A 144 19.75 10.38 2.10
C THR A 144 19.35 9.10 1.34
N GLY A 145 19.11 7.99 2.05
CA GLY A 145 18.58 6.75 1.46
C GLY A 145 17.25 6.98 0.76
N PHE A 146 16.30 7.61 1.45
CA PHE A 146 15.01 7.97 0.88
C PHE A 146 15.14 8.83 -0.39
N LEU A 147 15.93 9.90 -0.33
CA LEU A 147 16.12 10.81 -1.46
C LEU A 147 16.80 10.12 -2.65
N ILE A 148 17.82 9.29 -2.41
CA ILE A 148 18.48 8.52 -3.47
C ILE A 148 17.49 7.55 -4.12
N GLY A 149 16.68 6.85 -3.34
CA GLY A 149 15.63 5.96 -3.86
C GLY A 149 14.62 6.71 -4.73
N LEU A 150 14.11 7.84 -4.22
CA LEU A 150 13.16 8.71 -4.93
C LEU A 150 13.72 9.21 -6.26
N ILE A 151 14.92 9.78 -6.24
CA ILE A 151 15.59 10.31 -7.43
C ILE A 151 15.84 9.18 -8.43
N THR A 152 16.28 8.01 -7.97
CA THR A 152 16.53 6.84 -8.84
C THR A 152 15.27 6.43 -9.59
N ALA A 153 14.13 6.31 -8.90
CA ALA A 153 12.86 5.97 -9.53
C ALA A 153 12.43 7.00 -10.59
N ILE A 154 12.56 8.29 -10.28
CA ILE A 154 12.23 9.39 -11.20
C ILE A 154 13.17 9.38 -12.43
N LEU A 155 14.47 9.16 -12.23
CA LEU A 155 15.46 9.07 -13.30
C LEU A 155 15.17 7.89 -14.23
N ILE A 156 14.90 6.69 -13.69
CA ILE A 156 14.54 5.51 -14.47
C ILE A 156 13.29 5.79 -15.32
N ALA A 157 12.27 6.41 -14.73
CA ALA A 157 11.06 6.79 -15.45
C ALA A 157 11.36 7.75 -16.60
N PHE A 158 12.14 8.82 -16.37
CA PHE A 158 12.49 9.76 -17.43
C PHE A 158 13.40 9.16 -18.51
N LEU A 159 14.33 8.27 -18.18
CA LEU A 159 15.14 7.56 -19.17
C LEU A 159 14.26 6.76 -20.15
N TYR A 160 13.23 6.10 -19.63
CA TYR A 160 12.22 5.43 -20.45
C TYR A 160 11.44 6.43 -21.32
N PHE A 161 10.87 7.48 -20.71
CA PHE A 161 10.03 8.46 -21.44
C PHE A 161 10.82 9.28 -22.47
N PHE A 162 12.09 9.63 -22.23
CA PHE A 162 12.91 10.31 -23.24
C PHE A 162 13.23 9.41 -24.43
N THR A 163 13.42 8.12 -24.20
CA THR A 163 13.59 7.14 -25.28
C THR A 163 12.31 7.04 -26.11
N ALA A 164 11.15 7.00 -25.45
CA ALA A 164 9.85 7.05 -26.10
C ALA A 164 9.63 8.35 -26.89
N ASP A 165 9.91 9.51 -26.31
CA ASP A 165 9.78 10.83 -26.94
C ASP A 165 10.63 10.91 -28.23
N LYS A 166 11.87 10.41 -28.20
CA LYS A 166 12.76 10.37 -29.37
C LYS A 166 12.20 9.47 -30.48
N SER A 167 11.63 8.33 -30.11
CA SER A 167 10.97 7.40 -31.05
C SER A 167 9.70 8.02 -31.67
N ILE A 168 8.85 8.64 -30.84
CA ILE A 168 7.63 9.32 -31.26
C ILE A 168 7.98 10.46 -32.21
N TYR A 169 8.91 11.35 -31.84
CA TYR A 169 9.34 12.45 -32.69
C TYR A 169 9.83 11.95 -34.05
N ARG A 170 10.72 10.93 -34.08
CA ARG A 170 11.23 10.33 -35.33
C ARG A 170 10.11 9.78 -36.20
N SER A 171 9.13 9.09 -35.61
CA SER A 171 7.97 8.55 -36.34
C SER A 171 7.02 9.63 -36.89
N MET A 172 7.10 10.85 -36.36
CA MET A 172 6.20 11.95 -36.68
C MET A 172 6.85 13.09 -37.47
N VAL A 173 8.16 13.06 -37.73
CA VAL A 173 8.88 14.13 -38.46
C VAL A 173 8.17 14.49 -39.76
N ALA A 174 7.82 13.50 -40.59
CA ALA A 174 7.14 13.72 -41.86
C ALA A 174 5.76 14.39 -41.70
N VAL A 175 5.00 14.02 -40.65
CA VAL A 175 3.68 14.58 -40.35
C VAL A 175 3.82 16.02 -39.81
N ILE A 176 4.79 16.26 -38.92
CA ILE A 176 5.13 17.59 -38.39
C ILE A 176 5.54 18.53 -39.53
N THR A 177 6.40 18.08 -40.45
CA THR A 177 6.85 18.89 -41.59
C THR A 177 5.68 19.24 -42.51
N ASN A 178 4.77 18.30 -42.79
CA ASN A 178 3.60 18.55 -43.62
C ASN A 178 2.58 19.48 -42.94
N ALA A 179 2.34 19.33 -41.63
CA ALA A 179 1.48 20.23 -40.86
C ALA A 179 2.04 21.66 -40.81
N ASN A 180 3.35 21.82 -40.61
CA ASN A 180 4.00 23.14 -40.62
C ASN A 180 3.99 23.78 -42.03
N LYS A 181 4.12 22.99 -43.10
CA LYS A 181 3.93 23.48 -44.49
C LYS A 181 2.50 23.95 -44.74
N HIS A 182 1.50 23.24 -44.22
CA HIS A 182 0.10 23.63 -44.31
C HIS A 182 -0.17 24.93 -43.53
N TYR A 183 0.38 25.06 -42.32
CA TYR A 183 0.31 26.28 -41.53
C TYR A 183 0.86 27.51 -42.28
N ASN A 184 2.07 27.41 -42.85
CA ASN A 184 2.66 28.51 -43.61
C ASN A 184 1.79 28.96 -44.80
N ARG A 185 0.97 28.05 -45.36
CA ARG A 185 -0.01 28.35 -46.43
C ARG A 185 -1.34 28.93 -45.92
N VAL A 186 -1.70 28.69 -44.66
CA VAL A 186 -2.95 29.19 -44.04
C VAL A 186 -2.73 30.55 -43.35
N VAL A 187 -1.57 30.77 -42.73
CA VAL A 187 -1.18 32.07 -42.13
C VAL A 187 -1.14 33.18 -43.18
N SER A 188 -0.74 32.86 -44.41
CA SER A 188 -0.80 33.77 -45.55
C SER A 188 -2.24 34.18 -45.93
N ARG A 189 -3.27 33.48 -45.43
CA ARG A 189 -4.70 33.77 -45.67
C ARG A 189 -5.42 34.43 -44.47
N LYS A 190 -4.71 34.78 -43.38
CA LYS A 190 -5.20 35.61 -42.24
C LYS A 190 -6.51 35.20 -41.55
N ILE A 191 -7.06 34.01 -41.76
CA ILE A 191 -8.24 33.53 -41.03
C ILE A 191 -7.83 32.36 -40.15
N LEU A 192 -7.48 32.64 -38.90
CA LEU A 192 -7.36 31.62 -37.87
C LEU A 192 -8.74 31.43 -37.22
N PRO A 193 -9.18 30.17 -36.99
CA PRO A 193 -10.42 29.91 -36.26
C PRO A 193 -10.36 30.48 -34.84
N THR A 194 -11.53 30.84 -34.30
CA THR A 194 -11.70 31.35 -32.93
C THR A 194 -11.18 30.32 -31.92
N GLN A 195 -10.36 30.77 -30.97
CA GLN A 195 -9.68 29.89 -30.03
C GLN A 195 -10.66 29.33 -28.99
N GLN A 196 -10.91 28.03 -29.00
CA GLN A 196 -11.48 27.34 -27.84
C GLN A 196 -10.36 27.03 -26.85
N PHE A 197 -10.06 27.97 -25.95
CA PHE A 197 -9.27 27.63 -24.77
C PHE A 197 -10.12 26.74 -23.85
N TYR A 198 -9.86 25.44 -23.84
CA TYR A 198 -10.45 24.56 -22.83
C TYR A 198 -9.97 24.92 -21.40
N MET A 199 -8.80 25.58 -21.30
CA MET A 199 -8.22 26.13 -20.08
C MET A 199 -7.34 27.34 -20.44
N ARG A 200 -7.48 28.45 -19.72
CA ARG A 200 -6.61 29.62 -19.88
C ARG A 200 -5.30 29.39 -19.12
N VAL A 201 -4.20 29.42 -19.85
CA VAL A 201 -2.83 29.34 -19.29
C VAL A 201 -2.03 30.47 -19.93
N ASP A 202 -1.51 31.37 -19.10
CA ASP A 202 -0.73 32.53 -19.56
C ASP A 202 0.78 32.23 -19.47
N TRP A 203 1.19 31.40 -18.50
CA TRP A 203 2.61 31.10 -18.21
C TRP A 203 2.81 29.65 -17.77
N PHE A 204 3.97 29.06 -18.09
CA PHE A 204 4.38 27.74 -17.59
C PHE A 204 5.90 27.66 -17.41
N PHE A 205 6.36 26.74 -16.56
CA PHE A 205 7.78 26.45 -16.39
C PHE A 205 8.30 25.49 -17.47
N SER A 206 9.42 25.86 -18.09
CA SER A 206 10.16 24.99 -19.00
C SER A 206 11.02 23.95 -18.25
N ALA A 207 11.66 23.04 -18.99
CA ALA A 207 12.54 22.01 -18.42
C ALA A 207 13.73 22.58 -17.61
N MET A 208 14.15 23.81 -17.91
CA MET A 208 15.21 24.53 -17.19
C MET A 208 14.63 25.52 -16.16
N PHE A 209 13.40 25.31 -15.71
CA PHE A 209 12.67 26.18 -14.77
C PHE A 209 12.51 27.65 -15.21
N GLN A 210 12.73 27.96 -16.48
CA GLN A 210 12.44 29.29 -17.04
C GLN A 210 10.95 29.45 -17.29
N VAL A 211 10.39 30.61 -16.95
CA VAL A 211 9.00 30.98 -17.24
C VAL A 211 8.85 31.26 -18.75
N ARG A 212 7.86 30.62 -19.39
CA ARG A 212 7.57 30.78 -20.82
C ARG A 212 6.07 30.94 -21.07
N GLN A 213 5.73 31.57 -22.18
CA GLN A 213 4.35 31.68 -22.66
C GLN A 213 3.97 30.46 -23.52
N PRO A 214 2.75 29.93 -23.39
CA PRO A 214 2.22 28.92 -24.30
C PRO A 214 2.26 29.41 -25.74
N ARG A 215 2.67 28.53 -26.66
CA ARG A 215 2.56 28.80 -28.09
C ARG A 215 1.12 28.67 -28.53
N ASP A 216 0.73 29.49 -29.51
CA ASP A 216 -0.53 29.30 -30.20
C ASP A 216 -0.50 27.99 -30.98
N VAL A 217 -1.56 27.20 -30.85
CA VAL A 217 -1.70 25.87 -31.46
C VAL A 217 -2.91 25.77 -32.38
N ARG A 218 -3.60 26.88 -32.64
CA ARG A 218 -4.81 26.96 -33.50
C ARG A 218 -4.60 26.43 -34.93
N HIS A 219 -3.36 26.31 -35.37
CA HIS A 219 -3.02 25.82 -36.70
C HIS A 219 -2.87 24.31 -36.83
N TYR A 220 -2.79 23.60 -35.70
CA TYR A 220 -2.77 22.15 -35.71
C TYR A 220 -4.21 21.63 -35.68
N SER A 221 -4.51 20.62 -36.50
CA SER A 221 -5.81 19.95 -36.40
C SER A 221 -5.92 19.18 -35.09
N ASP A 222 -7.13 19.11 -34.52
CA ASP A 222 -7.38 18.33 -33.30
C ASP A 222 -6.97 16.86 -33.48
N ALA A 223 -7.20 16.29 -34.67
CA ALA A 223 -6.77 14.94 -35.01
C ALA A 223 -5.25 14.77 -34.93
N TYR A 224 -4.47 15.79 -35.31
CA TYR A 224 -3.01 15.77 -35.22
C TYR A 224 -2.53 15.85 -33.77
N LEU A 225 -3.06 16.79 -32.98
CA LEU A 225 -2.72 16.92 -31.56
C LEU A 225 -3.08 15.64 -30.80
N GLU A 226 -4.26 15.08 -31.08
CA GLU A 226 -4.70 13.81 -30.50
C GLU A 226 -3.79 12.64 -30.93
N SER A 227 -3.25 12.65 -32.15
CA SER A 227 -2.32 11.61 -32.61
C SER A 227 -0.98 11.63 -31.86
N ILE A 228 -0.46 12.82 -31.49
CA ILE A 228 0.75 12.96 -30.66
C ILE A 228 0.46 12.36 -29.28
N PHE A 229 -0.61 12.83 -28.63
CA PHE A 229 -0.97 12.36 -27.29
C PHE A 229 -1.24 10.86 -27.26
N LYS A 230 -1.97 10.29 -28.23
CA LYS A 230 -2.21 8.84 -28.34
C LYS A 230 -0.92 8.02 -28.34
N ARG A 231 0.16 8.48 -28.98
CA ARG A 231 1.45 7.77 -28.97
C ARG A 231 2.16 7.86 -27.62
N HIS A 232 2.11 9.01 -26.96
CA HIS A 232 2.60 9.12 -25.57
C HIS A 232 1.75 8.29 -24.60
N HIS A 233 0.43 8.18 -24.84
CA HIS A 233 -0.47 7.34 -24.05
C HIS A 233 -0.10 5.86 -24.21
N LEU A 234 0.12 5.37 -25.43
CA LEU A 234 0.54 3.99 -25.66
C LEU A 234 1.86 3.65 -24.97
N SER A 235 2.87 4.54 -25.06
CA SER A 235 4.12 4.35 -24.34
C SER A 235 3.91 4.32 -22.82
N SER A 236 3.03 5.19 -22.30
CA SER A 236 2.70 5.20 -20.88
C SER A 236 2.02 3.91 -20.42
N VAL A 237 1.11 3.36 -21.23
CA VAL A 237 0.45 2.07 -20.96
C VAL A 237 1.46 0.92 -20.96
N TYR A 238 2.40 0.89 -21.90
CA TYR A 238 3.49 -0.11 -21.90
C TYR A 238 4.36 -0.03 -20.64
N ALA A 239 4.69 1.18 -20.17
CA ALA A 239 5.46 1.36 -18.94
C ALA A 239 4.73 0.78 -17.72
N ILE A 240 3.43 1.07 -17.60
CA ILE A 240 2.58 0.56 -16.52
C ILE A 240 2.49 -0.97 -16.60
N LEU A 241 2.30 -1.54 -17.79
CA LEU A 241 2.24 -3.00 -18.00
C LEU A 241 3.55 -3.69 -17.56
N VAL A 242 4.70 -3.15 -17.96
CA VAL A 242 6.01 -3.72 -17.58
C VAL A 242 6.23 -3.63 -16.07
N ALA A 243 5.91 -2.49 -15.44
CA ALA A 243 5.99 -2.34 -13.99
C ALA A 243 5.07 -3.31 -13.25
N PHE A 244 3.86 -3.53 -13.76
CA PHE A 244 2.89 -4.49 -13.22
C PHE A 244 3.41 -5.93 -13.32
N LEU A 245 3.95 -6.35 -14.47
CA LEU A 245 4.54 -7.68 -14.65
C LEU A 245 5.76 -7.91 -13.74
N PHE A 246 6.56 -6.86 -13.53
CA PHE A 246 7.69 -6.91 -12.60
C PHE A 246 7.23 -7.14 -11.14
N LEU A 247 6.17 -6.46 -10.70
CA LEU A 247 5.60 -6.66 -9.36
C LEU A 247 5.00 -8.06 -9.16
N ILE A 248 4.28 -8.58 -10.16
CA ILE A 248 3.79 -9.97 -10.13
C ILE A 248 4.96 -10.94 -10.00
N SER A 249 6.04 -10.70 -10.74
CA SER A 249 7.24 -11.53 -10.69
C SER A 249 7.85 -11.56 -9.28
N ILE A 250 7.93 -10.41 -8.59
CA ILE A 250 8.37 -10.34 -7.19
C ILE A 250 7.42 -11.14 -6.27
N GLY A 251 6.11 -11.09 -6.50
CA GLY A 251 5.10 -11.83 -5.72
C GLY A 251 5.37 -13.34 -5.62
N PHE A 252 5.92 -13.94 -6.68
CA PHE A 252 6.30 -15.35 -6.69
C PHE A 252 7.48 -15.67 -5.76
N PHE A 253 8.35 -14.71 -5.47
CA PHE A 253 9.57 -14.90 -4.67
C PHE A 253 9.44 -14.44 -3.20
N LEU A 254 8.25 -14.00 -2.77
CA LEU A 254 8.00 -13.52 -1.39
C LEU A 254 8.24 -14.54 -0.27
N ASP A 255 8.43 -15.83 -0.58
CA ASP A 255 8.84 -16.83 0.41
C ASP A 255 10.29 -16.63 0.89
N LYS A 256 11.06 -15.77 0.21
CA LYS A 256 12.42 -15.39 0.59
C LYS A 256 12.39 -14.01 1.25
N PRO A 257 12.98 -13.83 2.45
CA PRO A 257 12.94 -12.56 3.19
C PRO A 257 13.42 -11.35 2.40
N PHE A 258 14.36 -11.54 1.47
CA PHE A 258 14.88 -10.49 0.59
C PHE A 258 13.81 -9.83 -0.31
N PHE A 259 12.75 -10.55 -0.68
CA PHE A 259 11.70 -9.99 -1.53
C PHE A 259 10.58 -9.34 -0.74
N ILE A 260 10.59 -9.46 0.61
CA ILE A 260 9.64 -8.78 1.49
C ILE A 260 10.09 -7.33 1.65
N ILE A 261 9.36 -6.41 1.03
CA ILE A 261 9.67 -4.98 1.07
C ILE A 261 8.93 -4.30 2.23
N PRO A 262 9.34 -3.09 2.65
CA PRO A 262 8.62 -2.33 3.68
C PRO A 262 7.14 -2.15 3.33
N ALA A 263 6.26 -2.23 4.32
CA ALA A 263 4.82 -2.10 4.16
C ALA A 263 4.44 -0.77 3.51
N ALA A 264 5.10 0.34 3.89
CA ALA A 264 4.92 1.64 3.27
C ALA A 264 5.20 1.60 1.75
N ALA A 265 6.22 0.87 1.33
CA ALA A 265 6.53 0.70 -0.09
C ALA A 265 5.42 -0.10 -0.81
N SER A 266 4.99 -1.24 -0.24
CA SER A 266 3.90 -2.05 -0.77
C SER A 266 2.60 -1.26 -0.92
N ILE A 267 2.18 -0.54 0.11
CA ILE A 267 0.96 0.29 0.10
C ILE A 267 1.06 1.39 -0.96
N THR A 268 2.20 2.08 -1.03
CA THR A 268 2.41 3.18 -1.98
C THR A 268 2.43 2.68 -3.43
N ILE A 269 3.02 1.51 -3.69
CA ILE A 269 2.99 0.85 -4.99
C ILE A 269 1.55 0.45 -5.37
N LEU A 270 0.77 -0.09 -4.42
CA LEU A 270 -0.64 -0.37 -4.65
C LEU A 270 -1.40 0.90 -5.06
N PHE A 271 -1.17 2.03 -4.38
CA PHE A 271 -1.78 3.31 -4.78
C PHE A 271 -1.35 3.75 -6.17
N ALA A 272 -0.08 3.54 -6.54
CA ALA A 272 0.41 3.83 -7.88
C ALA A 272 -0.35 3.01 -8.95
N ILE A 273 -0.61 1.74 -8.68
CA ILE A 273 -1.40 0.87 -9.57
C ILE A 273 -2.85 1.32 -9.62
N LEU A 274 -3.49 1.59 -8.49
CA LEU A 274 -4.90 2.00 -8.44
C LEU A 274 -5.12 3.33 -9.17
N VAL A 275 -4.20 4.28 -9.07
CA VAL A 275 -4.21 5.53 -9.86
C VAL A 275 -4.11 5.21 -11.35
N ALA A 276 -3.15 4.39 -11.77
CA ALA A 276 -2.96 4.01 -13.18
C ALA A 276 -4.19 3.31 -13.77
N VAL A 277 -4.74 2.33 -13.04
CA VAL A 277 -5.95 1.58 -13.42
C VAL A 277 -7.15 2.52 -13.47
N GLY A 278 -7.38 3.32 -12.44
CA GLY A 278 -8.47 4.30 -12.42
C GLY A 278 -8.36 5.31 -13.56
N GLY A 279 -7.13 5.68 -13.96
CA GLY A 279 -6.85 6.49 -15.14
C GLY A 279 -7.27 5.81 -16.44
N ALA A 280 -6.89 4.55 -16.64
CA ALA A 280 -7.28 3.77 -17.80
C ALA A 280 -8.81 3.60 -17.88
N PHE A 281 -9.47 3.26 -16.77
CA PHE A 281 -10.93 3.16 -16.69
C PHE A 281 -11.62 4.49 -17.02
N SER A 282 -11.14 5.61 -16.46
CA SER A 282 -11.67 6.94 -16.73
C SER A 282 -11.52 7.34 -18.21
N MET A 283 -10.41 6.95 -18.85
CA MET A 283 -10.16 7.23 -20.26
C MET A 283 -11.07 6.41 -21.19
N VAL A 284 -11.25 5.12 -20.92
CA VAL A 284 -12.03 4.21 -21.78
C VAL A 284 -13.52 4.47 -21.61
N LEU A 285 -14.00 4.57 -20.37
CA LEU A 285 -15.42 4.64 -20.05
C LEU A 285 -15.99 6.07 -20.10
N LYS A 286 -15.13 7.11 -20.00
CA LYS A 286 -15.54 8.52 -20.00
C LYS A 286 -16.69 8.75 -19.00
N SER A 287 -17.84 9.23 -19.46
CA SER A 287 -19.03 9.50 -18.64
C SER A 287 -19.71 8.25 -18.07
N TRP A 288 -19.42 7.05 -18.61
CA TRP A 288 -19.95 5.78 -18.12
C TRP A 288 -19.15 5.17 -16.95
N SER A 289 -18.05 5.82 -16.55
CA SER A 289 -17.19 5.35 -15.46
C SER A 289 -17.95 5.11 -14.15
N ILE A 290 -18.78 6.06 -13.70
CA ILE A 290 -19.56 5.93 -12.46
C ILE A 290 -20.64 4.84 -12.57
N PRO A 291 -21.54 4.84 -13.57
CA PRO A 291 -22.54 3.78 -13.72
C PRO A 291 -21.94 2.36 -13.79
N LEU A 292 -20.85 2.19 -14.53
CA LEU A 292 -20.19 0.88 -14.65
C LEU A 292 -19.47 0.46 -13.37
N LEU A 293 -18.92 1.41 -12.61
CA LEU A 293 -18.37 1.12 -11.29
C LEU A 293 -19.46 0.62 -10.34
N VAL A 294 -20.63 1.26 -10.32
CA VAL A 294 -21.79 0.82 -9.53
C VAL A 294 -22.24 -0.57 -9.97
N LEU A 295 -22.36 -0.81 -11.28
CA LEU A 295 -22.70 -2.13 -11.80
C LEU A 295 -21.66 -3.19 -11.40
N ALA A 296 -20.37 -2.88 -11.48
CA ALA A 296 -19.31 -3.79 -11.08
C ALA A 296 -19.39 -4.14 -9.59
N ILE A 297 -19.71 -3.18 -8.72
CA ILE A 297 -19.93 -3.42 -7.28
C ILE A 297 -21.14 -4.35 -7.07
N VAL A 298 -22.25 -4.11 -7.77
CA VAL A 298 -23.46 -4.96 -7.67
C VAL A 298 -23.18 -6.38 -8.14
N VAL A 299 -22.49 -6.53 -9.28
CA VAL A 299 -22.08 -7.84 -9.80
C VAL A 299 -21.12 -8.54 -8.83
N PHE A 300 -20.13 -7.83 -8.30
CA PHE A 300 -19.19 -8.39 -7.34
C PHE A 300 -19.91 -8.85 -6.06
N ASN A 301 -20.84 -8.04 -5.54
CA ASN A 301 -21.66 -8.43 -4.39
C ASN A 301 -22.51 -9.67 -4.70
N TYR A 302 -23.10 -9.78 -5.89
CA TYR A 302 -23.82 -10.97 -6.31
C TYR A 302 -22.90 -12.21 -6.37
N LEU A 303 -21.70 -12.08 -6.94
CA LEU A 303 -20.72 -13.17 -6.99
C LEU A 303 -20.25 -13.60 -5.58
N TYR A 304 -20.09 -12.64 -4.68
CA TYR A 304 -19.70 -12.87 -3.28
C TYR A 304 -20.79 -13.59 -2.48
N VAL A 305 -22.04 -13.09 -2.53
CA VAL A 305 -23.18 -13.68 -1.80
C VAL A 305 -23.46 -15.11 -2.25
N ASN A 306 -23.30 -15.40 -3.54
CA ASN A 306 -23.48 -16.75 -4.09
C ASN A 306 -22.22 -17.63 -3.96
N GLU A 307 -21.17 -17.16 -3.28
CA GLU A 307 -19.90 -17.86 -3.06
C GLU A 307 -19.19 -18.34 -4.35
N TYR A 308 -19.46 -17.71 -5.50
CA TYR A 308 -18.67 -17.91 -6.73
C TYR A 308 -17.24 -17.38 -6.57
N PHE A 309 -17.11 -16.33 -5.75
CA PHE A 309 -15.84 -15.81 -5.26
C PHE A 309 -15.85 -15.86 -3.74
N ASP A 310 -15.00 -16.72 -3.16
CA ASP A 310 -14.89 -16.88 -1.70
C ASP A 310 -13.49 -16.42 -1.23
N PRO A 311 -13.33 -15.14 -0.85
CA PRO A 311 -12.08 -14.61 -0.33
C PRO A 311 -11.89 -14.91 1.17
N ARG A 312 -12.80 -15.69 1.80
CA ARG A 312 -12.69 -15.96 3.24
C ARG A 312 -11.43 -16.76 3.52
N ASN A 313 -10.64 -16.28 4.47
CA ASN A 313 -9.54 -17.05 5.01
C ASN A 313 -10.10 -18.24 5.82
N LYS A 314 -9.50 -19.42 5.66
CA LYS A 314 -9.99 -20.68 6.22
C LYS A 314 -8.99 -21.17 7.25
N ALA A 315 -9.47 -21.44 8.47
CA ALA A 315 -8.64 -22.09 9.47
C ALA A 315 -8.23 -23.48 8.97
N TYR A 316 -6.92 -23.69 8.84
CA TYR A 316 -6.37 -24.92 8.30
C TYR A 316 -6.76 -26.13 9.15
N GLY A 317 -7.11 -27.24 8.50
CA GLY A 317 -7.51 -28.47 9.17
C GLY A 317 -9.01 -28.59 9.47
N LEU A 318 -9.82 -27.56 9.20
CA LEU A 318 -11.29 -27.67 9.22
C LEU A 318 -11.85 -27.95 7.82
N ASP A 319 -12.92 -28.74 7.76
CA ASP A 319 -13.65 -29.01 6.52
C ASP A 319 -14.72 -27.94 6.27
N TYR A 320 -14.56 -27.21 5.15
CA TYR A 320 -15.51 -26.19 4.70
C TYR A 320 -16.34 -26.65 3.50
N GLN A 321 -16.20 -27.88 3.01
CA GLN A 321 -16.94 -28.36 1.85
C GLN A 321 -18.39 -28.71 2.20
N VAL A 322 -18.62 -29.28 3.38
CA VAL A 322 -19.95 -29.71 3.83
C VAL A 322 -20.74 -28.53 4.38
N LYS A 323 -21.56 -27.90 3.53
CA LYS A 323 -22.37 -26.73 3.93
C LYS A 323 -23.55 -27.08 4.84
N GLU A 324 -24.12 -28.27 4.66
CA GLU A 324 -25.31 -28.75 5.38
C GLU A 324 -25.09 -28.88 6.89
N ASN A 325 -23.86 -29.18 7.30
CA ASN A 325 -23.49 -29.34 8.71
C ASN A 325 -23.14 -28.01 9.39
N ARG A 326 -23.20 -26.88 8.68
CA ARG A 326 -22.87 -25.58 9.24
C ARG A 326 -24.03 -25.11 10.11
N PRO A 327 -23.83 -24.89 11.43
CA PRO A 327 -24.86 -24.30 12.25
C PRO A 327 -25.19 -22.89 11.74
N ALA A 328 -26.47 -22.49 11.85
CA ALA A 328 -26.87 -21.14 11.50
C ALA A 328 -26.18 -20.13 12.44
N TYR A 329 -25.50 -19.13 11.89
CA TYR A 329 -24.86 -18.09 12.69
C TYR A 329 -25.88 -17.00 13.04
N ASN A 330 -26.73 -17.29 14.02
CA ASN A 330 -27.77 -16.39 14.52
C ASN A 330 -27.87 -16.43 16.06
N ALA A 331 -28.58 -15.45 16.63
CA ALA A 331 -28.71 -15.31 18.08
C ALA A 331 -29.35 -16.54 18.74
N GLU A 332 -30.33 -17.16 18.07
CA GLU A 332 -31.02 -18.34 18.59
C GLU A 332 -30.08 -19.53 18.75
N THR A 333 -29.23 -19.78 17.74
CA THR A 333 -28.24 -20.86 17.78
C THR A 333 -27.19 -20.60 18.85
N ILE A 334 -26.70 -19.36 18.98
CA ILE A 334 -25.75 -18.97 20.03
C ILE A 334 -26.37 -19.16 21.43
N ASN A 335 -27.62 -18.75 21.62
CA ASN A 335 -28.32 -18.93 22.89
C ASN A 335 -28.59 -20.40 23.20
N ALA A 336 -28.90 -21.21 22.19
CA ALA A 336 -29.08 -22.65 22.35
C ALA A 336 -27.79 -23.35 22.81
N LEU A 337 -26.62 -22.88 22.34
CA LEU A 337 -25.32 -23.35 22.84
C LEU A 337 -25.15 -23.05 24.34
N ALA A 338 -25.68 -21.93 24.83
CA ALA A 338 -25.66 -21.52 26.24
C ALA A 338 -26.88 -21.99 27.06
N SER A 339 -27.55 -23.07 26.64
CA SER A 339 -28.67 -23.63 27.41
C SER A 339 -28.24 -24.13 28.80
N ASP A 340 -29.18 -24.14 29.76
CA ASP A 340 -28.92 -24.64 31.12
C ASP A 340 -28.34 -26.06 31.15
N SER A 341 -28.80 -26.92 30.23
CA SER A 341 -28.28 -28.28 30.06
C SER A 341 -26.81 -28.27 29.64
N ASN A 342 -26.44 -27.46 28.64
CA ASN A 342 -25.05 -27.36 28.18
C ASN A 342 -24.15 -26.75 29.26
N ILE A 343 -24.61 -25.73 29.97
CA ILE A 343 -23.88 -25.14 31.10
C ILE A 343 -23.61 -26.17 32.19
N LEU A 344 -24.60 -27.03 32.52
CA LEU A 344 -24.43 -28.08 33.50
C LEU A 344 -23.41 -29.14 33.06
N ILE A 345 -23.48 -29.56 31.79
CA ILE A 345 -22.54 -30.50 31.19
C ILE A 345 -21.12 -29.92 31.21
N ASP A 346 -20.94 -28.66 30.80
CA ASP A 346 -19.64 -28.00 30.80
C ASP A 346 -19.08 -27.80 32.21
N LYS A 347 -19.94 -27.48 33.20
CA LYS A 347 -19.56 -27.44 34.61
C LYS A 347 -19.04 -28.79 35.09
N GLN A 348 -19.72 -29.88 34.76
CA GLN A 348 -19.30 -31.23 35.13
C GLN A 348 -17.96 -31.60 34.49
N ARG A 349 -17.78 -31.30 33.19
CA ARG A 349 -16.51 -31.51 32.48
C ARG A 349 -15.37 -30.71 33.10
N PHE A 350 -15.60 -29.44 33.42
CA PHE A 350 -14.58 -28.59 34.02
C PHE A 350 -14.21 -29.04 35.44
N LEU A 351 -15.17 -29.52 36.23
CA LEU A 351 -14.89 -30.14 37.53
C LEU A 351 -14.01 -31.38 37.39
N GLN A 352 -14.23 -32.21 36.37
CA GLN A 352 -13.35 -33.36 36.08
C GLN A 352 -11.94 -32.89 35.74
N THR A 353 -11.79 -31.90 34.84
CA THR A 353 -10.48 -31.31 34.50
C THR A 353 -9.76 -30.76 35.73
N LEU A 354 -10.47 -30.03 36.59
CA LEU A 354 -9.90 -29.44 37.81
C LEU A 354 -9.47 -30.51 38.83
N ASN A 355 -10.25 -31.58 38.99
CA ASN A 355 -9.90 -32.70 39.86
C ASN A 355 -8.67 -33.46 39.34
N SER A 356 -8.58 -33.71 38.02
CA SER A 356 -7.40 -34.32 37.39
C SER A 356 -6.16 -33.43 37.54
N TRP A 357 -6.30 -32.11 37.34
CA TRP A 357 -5.22 -31.17 37.59
C TRP A 357 -4.77 -31.19 39.05
N LYS A 358 -5.70 -31.20 40.01
CA LYS A 358 -5.41 -31.23 41.45
C LYS A 358 -4.65 -32.49 41.86
N GLN A 359 -4.97 -33.64 41.26
CA GLN A 359 -4.27 -34.91 41.52
C GLN A 359 -2.79 -34.88 41.10
N GLN A 360 -2.42 -34.00 40.17
CA GLN A 360 -1.03 -33.83 39.72
C GLN A 360 -0.22 -32.89 40.62
N GLN A 361 -0.84 -32.27 41.64
CA GLN A 361 -0.18 -31.33 42.54
C GLN A 361 0.38 -32.02 43.79
N THR A 362 1.49 -31.49 44.31
CA THR A 362 2.19 -32.09 45.47
C THR A 362 1.66 -31.63 46.83
N GLN A 363 0.93 -30.51 46.87
CA GLN A 363 0.41 -29.93 48.11
C GLN A 363 -1.09 -30.15 48.22
N ALA A 364 -1.60 -30.34 49.45
CA ALA A 364 -3.04 -30.49 49.70
C ALA A 364 -3.87 -29.26 49.30
N LYS A 365 -3.26 -28.06 49.40
CA LYS A 365 -3.82 -26.78 48.96
C LYS A 365 -2.84 -26.12 47.98
N PRO A 366 -2.81 -26.58 46.71
CA PRO A 366 -1.88 -26.04 45.73
C PRO A 366 -2.29 -24.61 45.33
N ILE A 367 -1.30 -23.77 45.02
CA ILE A 367 -1.56 -22.47 44.41
C ILE A 367 -1.98 -22.70 42.96
N LEU A 368 -3.10 -22.10 42.58
CA LEU A 368 -3.67 -22.13 41.24
C LEU A 368 -3.42 -20.79 40.55
N PHE A 369 -2.85 -20.83 39.34
CA PHE A 369 -2.67 -19.65 38.50
C PHE A 369 -3.73 -19.57 37.41
N ILE A 370 -4.24 -18.36 37.21
CA ILE A 370 -5.01 -17.94 36.05
C ILE A 370 -4.22 -16.82 35.39
N ILE A 371 -3.80 -17.03 34.15
CA ILE A 371 -2.96 -16.08 33.43
C ILE A 371 -3.86 -15.26 32.52
N ASN A 372 -3.87 -13.94 32.72
CA ASN A 372 -4.62 -13.00 31.91
C ASN A 372 -3.64 -12.13 31.12
N VAL A 373 -3.73 -12.12 29.79
CA VAL A 373 -2.86 -11.35 28.91
C VAL A 373 -3.64 -10.31 28.11
N SER A 374 -3.20 -9.06 28.13
CA SER A 374 -3.86 -7.97 27.39
C SER A 374 -3.56 -8.03 25.89
N GLY A 375 -4.35 -7.32 25.09
CA GLY A 375 -4.01 -7.04 23.70
C GLY A 375 -2.91 -5.97 23.55
N GLY A 376 -2.46 -5.74 22.31
CA GLY A 376 -1.49 -4.69 21.98
C GLY A 376 -0.45 -5.08 20.92
N GLY A 377 -0.86 -5.89 19.92
CA GLY A 377 0.01 -6.30 18.80
C GLY A 377 1.29 -6.99 19.23
N THR A 378 2.33 -6.87 18.40
CA THR A 378 3.65 -7.50 18.61
C THR A 378 4.27 -7.09 19.94
N ARG A 379 4.15 -5.82 20.35
CA ARG A 379 4.65 -5.33 21.66
C ARG A 379 4.08 -6.15 22.82
N SER A 380 2.77 -6.38 22.81
CA SER A 380 2.11 -7.17 23.84
C SER A 380 2.48 -8.65 23.75
N ALA A 381 2.68 -9.19 22.55
CA ALA A 381 3.16 -10.57 22.35
C ALA A 381 4.56 -10.78 22.93
N THR A 382 5.49 -9.88 22.63
CA THR A 382 6.87 -9.88 23.17
C THR A 382 6.86 -9.73 24.68
N PHE A 383 6.07 -8.80 25.21
CA PHE A 383 5.97 -8.59 26.65
C PHE A 383 5.41 -9.85 27.36
N ALA A 384 4.32 -10.42 26.85
CA ALA A 384 3.71 -11.62 27.43
C ALA A 384 4.69 -12.80 27.41
N MET A 385 5.37 -13.03 26.28
CA MET A 385 6.37 -14.09 26.16
C MET A 385 7.51 -13.92 27.18
N ASN A 386 8.10 -12.73 27.24
CA ASN A 386 9.18 -12.41 28.18
C ASN A 386 8.74 -12.55 29.65
N ALA A 387 7.55 -12.03 29.98
CA ALA A 387 6.99 -12.13 31.33
C ALA A 387 6.78 -13.59 31.74
N LEU A 388 6.20 -14.42 30.87
CA LEU A 388 5.98 -15.84 31.14
C LEU A 388 7.29 -16.60 31.33
N GLN A 389 8.29 -16.35 30.48
CA GLN A 389 9.63 -16.93 30.67
C GLN A 389 10.24 -16.54 32.02
N ARG A 390 10.12 -15.26 32.40
CA ARG A 390 10.68 -14.77 33.66
C ARG A 390 9.96 -15.35 34.87
N ILE A 391 8.63 -15.40 34.84
CA ILE A 391 7.82 -15.96 35.92
C ILE A 391 8.12 -17.45 36.07
N ASP A 392 8.14 -18.22 34.97
CA ASP A 392 8.42 -19.64 35.03
C ASP A 392 9.85 -19.95 35.52
N SER A 393 10.83 -19.11 35.15
CA SER A 393 12.17 -19.18 35.70
C SER A 393 12.19 -18.99 37.23
N LEU A 394 11.43 -18.03 37.75
CA LEU A 394 11.30 -17.81 39.20
C LEU A 394 10.53 -18.94 39.90
N LEU A 395 9.63 -19.62 39.19
CA LEU A 395 8.90 -20.80 39.67
C LEU A 395 9.62 -22.12 39.38
N HIS A 396 10.88 -22.07 38.93
CA HIS A 396 11.70 -23.25 38.62
C HIS A 396 11.03 -24.22 37.62
N GLY A 397 10.37 -23.70 36.59
CA GLY A 397 9.74 -24.51 35.53
C GLY A 397 8.35 -25.04 35.86
N LYS A 398 7.75 -24.61 36.98
CA LYS A 398 6.47 -25.13 37.49
C LYS A 398 5.25 -24.29 37.10
N LEU A 399 5.43 -23.16 36.40
CA LEU A 399 4.32 -22.24 36.11
C LEU A 399 3.15 -22.95 35.43
N MET A 400 3.45 -23.69 34.36
CA MET A 400 2.41 -24.36 33.56
C MET A 400 1.74 -25.52 34.29
N GLN A 401 2.47 -26.20 35.19
CA GLN A 401 1.87 -27.27 36.03
C GLN A 401 0.84 -26.71 37.01
N GLN A 402 0.97 -25.44 37.41
CA GLN A 402 0.07 -24.76 38.34
C GLN A 402 -0.96 -23.87 37.64
N THR A 403 -0.92 -23.77 36.31
CA THR A 403 -1.82 -22.93 35.52
C THR A 403 -2.97 -23.77 34.96
N ILE A 404 -4.22 -23.36 35.22
CA ILE A 404 -5.41 -24.05 34.69
C ILE A 404 -6.02 -23.35 33.48
N LEU A 405 -5.77 -22.05 33.34
CA LEU A 405 -6.40 -21.22 32.33
C LEU A 405 -5.45 -20.08 31.94
N ILE A 406 -5.30 -19.91 30.63
CA ILE A 406 -4.72 -18.72 30.02
C ILE A 406 -5.83 -18.07 29.21
N ASN A 407 -6.16 -16.82 29.52
CA ASN A 407 -7.12 -16.03 28.76
C ASN A 407 -6.53 -14.66 28.41
N GLY A 408 -7.16 -13.97 27.46
CA GLY A 408 -6.68 -12.67 27.04
C GLY A 408 -7.17 -12.26 25.67
N ALA A 409 -6.47 -11.31 25.06
CA ALA A 409 -6.78 -10.80 23.73
C ALA A 409 -5.54 -10.61 22.85
N SER A 410 -5.71 -10.75 21.53
CA SER A 410 -4.78 -10.28 20.49
C SER A 410 -3.31 -10.66 20.76
N GLY A 411 -2.38 -9.70 20.69
CA GLY A 411 -0.94 -9.90 20.85
C GLY A 411 -0.54 -10.69 22.11
N GLY A 412 -1.09 -10.36 23.27
CA GLY A 412 -0.78 -11.11 24.50
C GLY A 412 -1.16 -12.58 24.39
N MET A 413 -2.29 -12.90 23.76
CA MET A 413 -2.69 -14.29 23.50
C MET A 413 -1.73 -14.98 22.53
N LEU A 414 -1.20 -14.29 21.52
CA LEU A 414 -0.16 -14.86 20.64
C LEU A 414 1.10 -15.21 21.43
N GLY A 415 1.59 -14.29 22.27
CA GLY A 415 2.77 -14.54 23.12
C GLY A 415 2.55 -15.69 24.11
N ALA A 416 1.38 -15.74 24.75
CA ALA A 416 1.04 -16.80 25.71
C ALA A 416 0.82 -18.16 25.04
N ALA A 417 0.17 -18.19 23.87
CA ALA A 417 0.02 -19.40 23.07
C ALA A 417 1.37 -19.93 22.61
N TYR A 418 2.28 -19.04 22.18
CA TYR A 418 3.63 -19.44 21.80
C TYR A 418 4.39 -20.06 22.96
N TYR A 419 4.39 -19.43 24.14
CA TYR A 419 5.00 -19.98 25.34
C TYR A 419 4.40 -21.35 25.72
N ARG A 420 3.06 -21.47 25.72
CA ARG A 420 2.37 -22.73 26.04
C ARG A 420 2.73 -23.83 25.06
N GLU A 421 2.86 -23.52 23.77
CA GLU A 421 3.21 -24.50 22.75
C GLU A 421 4.67 -24.97 22.88
N LEU A 422 5.59 -24.07 23.22
CA LEU A 422 6.95 -24.45 23.56
C LEU A 422 6.99 -25.37 24.80
N TYR A 423 6.16 -25.10 25.81
CA TYR A 423 6.01 -25.97 26.96
C TYR A 423 5.49 -27.35 26.56
N LEU A 424 4.45 -27.44 25.73
CA LEU A 424 3.94 -28.72 25.23
C LEU A 424 5.04 -29.49 24.51
N LYS A 425 5.75 -28.86 23.57
CA LYS A 425 6.84 -29.50 22.84
C LYS A 425 7.98 -29.95 23.76
N LYS A 426 8.21 -29.24 24.88
CA LYS A 426 9.20 -29.65 25.89
C LYS A 426 8.80 -30.94 26.61
N LEU A 427 7.50 -31.18 26.81
CA LEU A 427 7.02 -32.43 27.41
C LEU A 427 7.33 -33.64 26.53
N ASP A 428 7.28 -33.47 25.20
CA ASP A 428 7.62 -34.52 24.23
C ASP A 428 9.14 -34.58 23.94
N ASN A 429 9.83 -33.45 24.01
CA ASN A 429 11.25 -33.31 23.70
C ASN A 429 11.98 -32.44 24.74
N ASN A 430 12.74 -33.11 25.62
CA ASN A 430 13.49 -32.47 26.71
C ASN A 430 14.57 -31.45 26.25
N ALA A 431 14.90 -31.37 24.95
CA ALA A 431 15.90 -30.43 24.43
C ALA A 431 15.44 -28.97 24.41
N ILE A 432 14.14 -28.69 24.57
CA ILE A 432 13.61 -27.31 24.50
C ILE A 432 13.92 -26.54 25.80
N ASN A 433 14.68 -25.46 25.66
CA ASN A 433 14.95 -24.51 26.74
C ASN A 433 13.93 -23.36 26.73
N LEU A 434 12.90 -23.46 27.57
CA LEU A 434 11.86 -22.41 27.69
C LEU A 434 12.38 -21.03 28.08
N ALA A 435 13.56 -20.94 28.70
CA ALA A 435 14.16 -19.66 29.10
C ALA A 435 15.02 -19.02 27.99
N SER A 436 15.06 -19.60 26.79
CA SER A 436 15.83 -19.05 25.68
C SER A 436 15.32 -17.69 25.24
N LYS A 437 16.20 -16.69 25.21
CA LYS A 437 15.90 -15.34 24.69
C LYS A 437 15.49 -15.34 23.22
N GLN A 438 15.93 -16.34 22.46
CA GLN A 438 15.59 -16.50 21.05
C GLN A 438 14.07 -16.43 20.82
N TYR A 439 13.26 -17.00 21.70
CA TYR A 439 11.81 -16.99 21.51
C TYR A 439 11.18 -15.61 21.72
N VAL A 440 11.80 -14.77 22.55
CA VAL A 440 11.38 -13.36 22.71
C VAL A 440 11.76 -12.56 21.46
N GLU A 441 12.94 -12.82 20.90
CA GLU A 441 13.41 -12.21 19.65
C GLU A 441 12.57 -12.68 18.44
N ASP A 442 12.15 -13.94 18.41
CA ASP A 442 11.34 -14.48 17.33
C ASP A 442 9.93 -13.87 17.31
N ILE A 443 9.29 -13.76 18.48
CA ILE A 443 7.94 -13.19 18.58
C ILE A 443 7.93 -11.66 18.44
N SER A 444 9.08 -10.99 18.57
CA SER A 444 9.20 -9.54 18.36
C SER A 444 9.40 -9.12 16.91
N LYS A 445 9.63 -10.07 15.99
CA LYS A 445 9.87 -9.78 14.58
C LYS A 445 8.67 -9.10 13.93
N ASP A 446 8.95 -8.27 12.94
CA ASP A 446 7.91 -7.60 12.15
C ASP A 446 7.00 -8.60 11.45
N LEU A 447 5.70 -8.30 11.54
CA LEU A 447 4.63 -9.07 10.92
C LEU A 447 3.95 -8.26 9.81
N LEU A 448 4.06 -6.93 9.83
CA LEU A 448 3.31 -6.06 8.94
C LEU A 448 3.93 -6.01 7.54
N ASN A 449 5.25 -5.98 7.40
CA ASN A 449 5.88 -5.99 6.08
C ASN A 449 5.59 -7.28 5.31
N PRO A 450 5.70 -8.49 5.90
CA PRO A 450 5.25 -9.71 5.24
C PRO A 450 3.77 -9.68 4.85
N ILE A 451 2.88 -9.24 5.74
CA ILE A 451 1.43 -9.19 5.48
C ILE A 451 1.12 -8.24 4.32
N PHE A 452 1.60 -6.99 4.36
CA PHE A 452 1.30 -6.02 3.31
C PHE A 452 1.97 -6.36 1.98
N SER A 453 3.17 -6.94 2.01
CA SER A 453 3.84 -7.41 0.79
C SER A 453 3.09 -8.60 0.17
N SER A 454 2.65 -9.57 0.98
CA SER A 454 1.82 -10.70 0.50
C SER A 454 0.50 -10.19 -0.07
N PHE A 455 -0.21 -9.34 0.68
CA PHE A 455 -1.49 -8.79 0.26
C PHE A 455 -1.41 -8.08 -1.11
N VAL A 456 -0.41 -7.21 -1.30
CA VAL A 456 -0.27 -6.49 -2.57
C VAL A 456 0.19 -7.42 -3.68
N ALA A 457 1.24 -8.21 -3.50
CA ALA A 457 1.86 -8.93 -4.61
C ALA A 457 1.22 -10.29 -4.91
N ARG A 458 0.61 -10.95 -3.92
CA ARG A 458 -0.03 -12.28 -4.06
C ARG A 458 -1.55 -12.21 -4.08
N ASP A 459 -2.17 -11.49 -3.16
CA ASP A 459 -3.63 -11.56 -3.03
C ASP A 459 -4.36 -10.68 -4.05
N ILE A 460 -3.86 -9.46 -4.28
CA ILE A 460 -4.46 -8.53 -5.26
C ILE A 460 -3.96 -8.81 -6.68
N LEU A 461 -2.64 -8.96 -6.85
CA LEU A 461 -2.01 -8.94 -8.17
C LEU A 461 -1.63 -10.33 -8.69
N GLY A 462 -1.41 -11.30 -7.79
CA GLY A 462 -0.93 -12.63 -8.12
C GLY A 462 -2.04 -13.69 -8.14
N PRO A 463 -1.80 -14.86 -8.75
CA PRO A 463 -2.68 -16.00 -8.56
C PRO A 463 -2.52 -16.57 -7.14
N ALA A 464 -3.65 -16.77 -6.46
CA ALA A 464 -3.71 -17.38 -5.14
C ALA A 464 -2.98 -18.74 -5.11
N GLN A 465 -1.90 -18.83 -4.34
CA GLN A 465 -1.17 -20.08 -4.15
C GLN A 465 -1.97 -21.00 -3.25
N LYS A 466 -1.95 -22.31 -3.53
CA LYS A 466 -2.67 -23.30 -2.73
C LYS A 466 -1.72 -24.34 -2.16
N PHE A 467 -2.00 -24.79 -0.95
CA PHE A 467 -1.30 -25.91 -0.32
C PHE A 467 -2.32 -26.92 0.22
N THR A 468 -1.84 -28.10 0.61
CA THR A 468 -2.68 -29.19 1.13
C THR A 468 -2.35 -29.46 2.58
N ALA A 469 -3.36 -29.49 3.44
CA ALA A 469 -3.26 -29.93 4.83
C ALA A 469 -4.41 -30.90 5.13
N ASN A 470 -4.12 -32.05 5.76
CA ASN A 470 -5.12 -33.09 6.07
C ASN A 470 -6.00 -33.47 4.86
N ASN A 471 -5.40 -33.70 3.69
CA ASN A 471 -6.08 -34.00 2.41
C ASN A 471 -7.04 -32.90 1.91
N MET A 472 -7.05 -31.73 2.52
CA MET A 472 -7.85 -30.58 2.11
C MET A 472 -6.95 -29.49 1.51
N ARG A 473 -7.45 -28.79 0.48
CA ARG A 473 -6.70 -27.76 -0.24
C ARG A 473 -7.10 -26.38 0.25
N PHE A 474 -6.12 -25.64 0.77
CA PHE A 474 -6.27 -24.28 1.29
C PHE A 474 -5.52 -23.28 0.41
N THR A 475 -5.96 -22.03 0.43
CA THR A 475 -5.18 -20.91 -0.11
C THR A 475 -4.11 -20.55 0.91
N LYS A 476 -2.89 -20.27 0.45
CA LYS A 476 -1.76 -19.84 1.28
C LYS A 476 -1.89 -18.35 1.57
N ASP A 477 -1.64 -17.96 2.82
CA ASP A 477 -1.56 -16.55 3.27
C ASP A 477 -0.30 -15.83 2.78
#